data_AF-A0A1Q7SPH4-F1
#
_entry.id   AF-A0A1Q7SPH4-F1
#
_cell.length_a   1.000
_cell.length_b   1.000
_cell.length_c   1.000
_cell.angle_alpha   90.00
_cell.angle_beta   90.00
_cell.angle_gamma   90.00
#
_symmetry.space_group_name_H-M   'P 1'
#
loop_
_entity.id
_entity.type
_entity.pdbx_description
1 polymer ?
#
loop_
_entity_poly.entity_id
_entity_poly.type
_entity_poly.pdbx_seq_one_letter_code
_entity_poly.pdbx_strand_id
1 'polypeptide(L)'
;MRVPRLRRTLLTLAGLVLLWLLFSIPMDGPAAVVNPHKQQFGWDEDSLWFHLERRFRELRPRDCDPGATADIAAALAVSQRLIRTVDSRAWNPDAAVFASLEANIFALGPMIGACPQRLGDYIRLVTQTRSAVKRQSQRWDVNQAATRDRMYRLLFGGRAALEEVMLQDSLGSRPALVVAEDEPSQTPFTRILGVTIHSGDLLVSRGGGQISALIAVGNDYAGNFSHVAMVYVDEKTSLASVIESRPKSGVAVHPLEDYLADVKLRVMVLRLRADLPALRADPLLPHKAAMIALAAARTRRIPYNLEMDLHDTTHMYCSQVPSSAYDKLGIHLWMGMSTISAPGIISWLSAMGVRHFESEEPSDLEYDPQVRVVAEWRDPETLFMDHVDNVVTEAMLRDAQHNQELTYPWYMLPLGRLVKLYSVT
;
A
#
# COMPACT_ATOMS: atom_id res chain seq x y z
N MET A 1 -32.11 39.54 48.17
CA MET A 1 -30.95 39.80 47.28
C MET A 1 -30.36 38.47 46.78
N ARG A 2 -30.69 38.05 45.55
CA ARG A 2 -30.16 36.84 44.88
C ARG A 2 -29.94 37.14 43.39
N VAL A 3 -29.02 38.06 43.07
CA VAL A 3 -28.66 38.43 41.68
C VAL A 3 -27.26 37.98 41.22
N PRO A 4 -26.27 37.62 42.08
CA PRO A 4 -24.93 37.31 41.57
C PRO A 4 -24.83 35.94 40.88
N ARG A 5 -25.75 35.01 41.14
CA ARG A 5 -25.76 33.69 40.48
C ARG A 5 -26.25 33.77 39.04
N LEU A 6 -27.37 34.45 38.77
CA LEU A 6 -27.95 34.53 37.43
C LEU A 6 -27.01 35.21 36.41
N ARG A 7 -26.36 36.31 36.82
CA ARG A 7 -25.38 37.02 35.96
C ARG A 7 -24.16 36.16 35.66
N ARG A 8 -23.65 35.41 36.65
CA ARG A 8 -22.55 34.45 36.45
C ARG A 8 -22.96 33.32 35.51
N THR A 9 -24.15 32.75 35.70
CA THR A 9 -24.70 31.68 34.85
C THR A 9 -24.86 32.14 33.39
N LEU A 10 -25.39 33.35 33.17
CA LEU A 10 -25.52 33.94 31.84
C LEU A 10 -24.16 34.20 31.17
N LEU A 11 -23.17 34.69 31.92
CA LEU A 11 -21.81 34.89 31.40
C LEU A 11 -21.13 33.57 31.04
N THR A 12 -21.30 32.51 31.85
CA THR A 12 -20.78 31.19 31.51
C THR A 12 -21.47 30.58 30.30
N LEU A 13 -22.79 30.73 30.16
CA LEU A 13 -23.54 30.28 28.99
C LEU A 13 -23.10 31.04 27.73
N ALA A 14 -22.97 32.37 27.80
CA ALA A 14 -22.47 33.17 26.70
C ALA A 14 -21.04 32.77 26.31
N GLY A 15 -20.18 32.49 27.28
CA GLY A 15 -18.83 31.97 27.04
C GLY A 15 -18.82 30.61 26.36
N LEU A 16 -19.68 29.68 26.79
CA LEU A 16 -19.83 28.36 26.17
C LEU A 16 -20.37 28.46 24.74
N VAL A 17 -21.34 29.35 24.49
CA VAL A 17 -21.86 29.62 23.15
C VAL A 17 -20.79 30.22 22.25
N LEU A 18 -20.02 31.18 22.75
CA LEU A 18 -18.91 31.79 21.99
C LEU A 18 -17.84 30.74 21.65
N LEU A 19 -17.46 29.90 22.62
CA LEU A 19 -16.54 28.79 22.40
C LEU A 19 -17.09 27.82 21.36
N TRP A 20 -18.37 27.45 21.47
CA TRP A 20 -19.02 26.56 20.53
C TRP A 20 -19.04 27.14 19.10
N LEU A 21 -19.33 28.44 18.95
CA LEU A 21 -19.29 29.14 17.67
C LEU A 21 -17.87 29.19 17.09
N LEU A 22 -16.85 29.46 17.90
CA LEU A 22 -15.43 29.41 17.48
C LEU A 22 -15.04 28.00 17.01
N PHE A 23 -15.50 26.98 17.73
CA PHE A 23 -15.27 25.58 17.36
C PHE A 23 -16.10 25.11 16.15
N SER A 24 -17.09 25.91 15.74
CA SER A 24 -17.96 25.66 14.59
C SER A 24 -17.45 26.30 13.30
N ILE A 25 -16.40 27.12 13.36
CA ILE A 25 -15.78 27.72 12.17
C ILE A 25 -15.18 26.60 11.31
N PRO A 26 -15.57 26.43 10.04
CA PRO A 26 -14.98 25.45 9.13
C PRO A 26 -13.46 25.62 9.00
N MET A 27 -12.74 24.55 8.66
CA MET A 27 -11.31 24.70 8.34
C MET A 27 -11.12 25.49 7.05
N ASP A 28 -9.91 26.03 6.86
CA ASP A 28 -9.52 26.65 5.60
C ASP A 28 -9.82 25.74 4.42
N GLY A 29 -10.17 26.37 3.28
CA GLY A 29 -10.54 25.72 2.04
C GLY A 29 -9.51 24.69 1.53
N PRO A 30 -9.82 24.01 0.42
CA PRO A 30 -8.96 22.97 -0.12
C PRO A 30 -7.55 23.52 -0.34
N ALA A 31 -6.53 22.72 -0.02
CA ALA A 31 -5.16 23.11 -0.33
C ALA A 31 -5.00 23.29 -1.85
N ALA A 32 -4.01 24.07 -2.26
CA ALA A 32 -3.71 24.25 -3.68
C ALA A 32 -3.33 22.91 -4.32
N VAL A 33 -3.75 22.70 -5.57
CA VAL A 33 -3.33 21.54 -6.36
C VAL A 33 -1.82 21.61 -6.59
N VAL A 34 -1.09 20.63 -6.10
CA VAL A 34 0.39 20.59 -6.12
C VAL A 34 0.93 20.54 -7.56
N ASN A 35 0.25 19.80 -8.45
CA ASN A 35 0.62 19.74 -9.87
C ASN A 35 -0.62 19.55 -10.76
N PRO A 36 -1.19 20.63 -11.33
CA PRO A 36 -2.42 20.56 -12.11
C PRO A 36 -2.28 19.82 -13.45
N HIS A 37 -1.04 19.53 -13.89
CA HIS A 37 -0.76 18.83 -15.15
C HIS A 37 -0.57 17.33 -14.97
N LYS A 38 -0.40 16.85 -13.73
CA LYS A 38 -0.24 15.42 -13.46
C LYS A 38 -1.62 14.77 -13.41
N GLN A 39 -1.78 13.65 -14.09
CA GLN A 39 -3.05 12.90 -14.15
C GLN A 39 -2.88 11.55 -13.46
N GLN A 40 -3.97 11.08 -12.87
CA GLN A 40 -4.07 9.71 -12.39
C GLN A 40 -3.91 8.73 -13.57
N PHE A 41 -3.23 7.61 -13.32
CA PHE A 41 -3.05 6.55 -14.29
C PHE A 41 -4.41 5.98 -14.70
N GLY A 42 -4.72 6.03 -15.99
CA GLY A 42 -5.85 5.35 -16.61
C GLY A 42 -5.40 4.05 -17.27
N TRP A 43 -6.15 2.97 -17.04
CA TRP A 43 -5.94 1.74 -17.81
C TRP A 43 -6.42 1.90 -19.25
N ASP A 44 -7.61 2.47 -19.45
CA ASP A 44 -8.24 2.78 -20.74
C ASP A 44 -8.31 1.62 -21.74
N GLU A 45 -8.48 0.39 -21.22
CA GLU A 45 -8.37 -0.87 -21.98
C GLU A 45 -9.68 -1.69 -21.94
N ASP A 46 -10.84 -1.03 -22.00
CA ASP A 46 -12.16 -1.67 -21.93
C ASP A 46 -12.33 -2.82 -22.93
N SER A 47 -11.79 -2.65 -24.14
CA SER A 47 -11.83 -3.69 -25.18
C SER A 47 -11.08 -4.96 -24.75
N LEU A 48 -9.94 -4.81 -24.06
CA LEU A 48 -9.20 -5.93 -23.49
C LEU A 48 -10.02 -6.60 -22.39
N TRP A 49 -10.59 -5.82 -21.46
CA TRP A 49 -11.38 -6.35 -20.34
C TRP A 49 -12.58 -7.18 -20.81
N PHE A 50 -13.38 -6.64 -21.74
CA PHE A 50 -14.50 -7.38 -22.33
C PHE A 50 -14.05 -8.62 -23.09
N HIS A 51 -12.89 -8.55 -23.77
CA HIS A 51 -12.33 -9.71 -24.46
C HIS A 51 -11.94 -10.82 -23.48
N LEU A 52 -11.26 -10.48 -22.37
CA LEU A 52 -10.84 -11.46 -21.35
C LEU A 52 -12.07 -12.12 -20.68
N GLU A 53 -13.10 -11.34 -20.35
CA GLU A 53 -14.33 -11.87 -19.76
C GLU A 53 -15.05 -12.84 -20.72
N ARG A 54 -15.23 -12.44 -21.99
CA ARG A 54 -15.82 -13.32 -23.01
C ARG A 54 -15.02 -14.61 -23.13
N ARG A 55 -13.68 -14.50 -23.18
CA ARG A 55 -12.79 -15.65 -23.28
C ARG A 55 -12.93 -16.59 -22.08
N PHE A 56 -13.05 -16.06 -20.87
CA PHE A 56 -13.28 -16.87 -19.67
C PHE A 56 -14.60 -17.64 -19.77
N ARG A 57 -15.68 -16.96 -20.15
CA ARG A 57 -17.01 -17.59 -20.33
C ARG A 57 -17.01 -18.71 -21.37
N GLU A 58 -16.25 -18.56 -22.46
CA GLU A 58 -16.07 -19.59 -23.50
C GLU A 58 -15.27 -20.82 -23.00
N LEU A 59 -14.28 -20.59 -22.15
CA LEU A 59 -13.39 -21.64 -21.65
C LEU A 59 -13.96 -22.39 -20.45
N ARG A 60 -14.74 -21.71 -19.60
CA ARG A 60 -15.30 -22.26 -18.36
C ARG A 60 -16.00 -23.62 -18.52
N PRO A 61 -16.78 -23.91 -19.58
CA PRO A 61 -17.41 -25.22 -19.76
C PRO A 61 -16.43 -26.36 -20.06
N ARG A 62 -15.21 -26.06 -20.52
CA ARG A 62 -14.18 -27.06 -20.83
C ARG A 62 -13.48 -27.59 -19.58
N ASP A 63 -13.55 -26.85 -18.48
CA ASP A 63 -12.81 -27.14 -17.25
C ASP A 63 -11.30 -27.40 -17.55
N CYS A 64 -10.61 -28.18 -16.73
CA CYS A 64 -9.27 -28.67 -17.03
C CYS A 64 -9.24 -29.91 -17.94
N ASP A 65 -9.89 -29.87 -19.11
CA ASP A 65 -9.69 -30.93 -20.10
C ASP A 65 -8.21 -31.00 -20.58
N PRO A 66 -7.78 -32.11 -21.21
CA PRO A 66 -6.40 -32.25 -21.69
C PRO A 66 -5.98 -31.18 -22.71
N GLY A 67 -6.90 -30.67 -23.52
CA GLY A 67 -6.64 -29.62 -24.50
C GLY A 67 -6.39 -28.27 -23.83
N ALA A 68 -7.24 -27.86 -22.89
CA ALA A 68 -7.07 -26.67 -22.08
C ALA A 68 -5.74 -26.72 -21.30
N THR A 69 -5.41 -27.87 -20.72
CA THR A 69 -4.15 -28.10 -20.01
C THR A 69 -2.92 -27.91 -20.93
N ALA A 70 -3.01 -28.39 -22.18
CA ALA A 70 -1.95 -28.24 -23.17
C ALA A 70 -1.80 -26.78 -23.64
N ASP A 71 -2.91 -26.08 -23.90
CA ASP A 71 -2.91 -24.66 -24.27
C ASP A 71 -2.29 -23.81 -23.16
N ILE A 72 -2.65 -24.06 -21.90
CA ILE A 72 -2.07 -23.41 -20.72
C ILE A 72 -0.56 -23.68 -20.66
N ALA A 73 -0.13 -24.93 -20.85
CA ALA A 73 1.29 -25.28 -20.81
C ALA A 73 2.09 -24.57 -21.90
N ALA A 74 1.54 -24.45 -23.12
CA ALA A 74 2.16 -23.72 -24.22
C ALA A 74 2.31 -22.23 -23.91
N ALA A 75 1.26 -21.59 -23.40
CA ALA A 75 1.28 -20.18 -23.02
C ALA A 75 2.22 -19.90 -21.82
N LEU A 76 2.28 -20.79 -20.82
CA LEU A 76 3.26 -20.72 -19.74
C LEU A 76 4.71 -20.83 -20.25
N ALA A 77 4.96 -21.70 -21.23
CA ALA A 77 6.29 -21.83 -21.85
C ALA A 77 6.70 -20.57 -22.62
N VAL A 78 5.74 -19.84 -23.22
CA VAL A 78 5.98 -18.51 -23.81
C VAL A 78 6.41 -17.54 -22.72
N SER A 79 5.67 -17.42 -21.62
CA SER A 79 6.05 -16.53 -20.51
C SER A 79 7.43 -16.83 -19.95
N GLN A 80 7.78 -18.11 -19.78
CA GLN A 80 9.11 -18.49 -19.28
C GLN A 80 10.23 -18.09 -20.23
N ARG A 81 10.01 -18.12 -21.56
CA ARG A 81 10.96 -17.58 -22.53
C ARG A 81 11.08 -16.07 -22.43
N LEU A 82 9.97 -15.35 -22.26
CA LEU A 82 9.96 -13.90 -22.08
C LEU A 82 10.70 -13.48 -20.81
N ILE A 83 10.45 -14.14 -19.67
CA ILE A 83 11.16 -13.87 -18.41
C ILE A 83 12.67 -14.10 -18.57
N ARG A 84 13.10 -15.21 -19.17
CA ARG A 84 14.52 -15.45 -19.48
C ARG A 84 15.11 -14.36 -20.38
N THR A 85 14.32 -13.83 -21.31
CA THR A 85 14.76 -12.75 -22.20
C THR A 85 14.93 -11.45 -21.42
N VAL A 86 13.99 -11.12 -20.54
CA VAL A 86 14.07 -9.99 -19.61
C VAL A 86 15.33 -10.11 -18.74
N ASP A 87 15.59 -11.27 -18.15
CA ASP A 87 16.75 -11.49 -17.28
C ASP A 87 18.09 -11.56 -18.05
N SER A 88 18.10 -11.81 -19.36
CA SER A 88 19.34 -12.03 -20.11
C SER A 88 20.19 -10.77 -20.33
N ARG A 89 19.59 -9.58 -20.25
CA ARG A 89 20.28 -8.31 -20.49
C ARG A 89 19.57 -7.13 -19.88
N ALA A 90 20.17 -5.95 -20.06
CA ALA A 90 19.54 -4.71 -19.71
C ALA A 90 18.50 -4.27 -20.76
N TRP A 91 17.30 -3.95 -20.29
CA TRP A 91 16.21 -3.37 -21.08
C TRP A 91 15.77 -2.02 -20.52
N ASN A 92 15.27 -1.16 -21.40
CA ASN A 92 14.55 0.06 -21.05
C ASN A 92 13.07 -0.26 -20.74
N PRO A 93 12.37 0.58 -19.96
CA PRO A 93 10.98 0.32 -19.55
C PRO A 93 9.99 0.17 -20.73
N ASP A 94 10.28 0.81 -21.86
CA ASP A 94 9.47 0.82 -23.09
C ASP A 94 9.71 -0.40 -24.00
N ALA A 95 10.63 -1.30 -23.64
CA ALA A 95 10.96 -2.46 -24.45
C ALA A 95 9.75 -3.38 -24.67
N ALA A 96 9.53 -3.78 -25.93
CA ALA A 96 8.38 -4.61 -26.34
C ALA A 96 8.25 -5.96 -25.62
N VAL A 97 9.35 -6.48 -25.08
CA VAL A 97 9.36 -7.73 -24.29
C VAL A 97 8.44 -7.62 -23.07
N PHE A 98 8.34 -6.44 -22.45
CA PHE A 98 7.49 -6.21 -21.31
C PHE A 98 6.01 -6.16 -21.67
N ALA A 99 5.67 -5.51 -22.79
CA ALA A 99 4.30 -5.51 -23.31
C ALA A 99 3.87 -6.93 -23.71
N SER A 100 4.77 -7.73 -24.27
CA SER A 100 4.50 -9.14 -24.60
C SER A 100 4.29 -9.98 -23.34
N LEU A 101 5.06 -9.74 -22.28
CA LEU A 101 4.90 -10.44 -21.01
C LEU A 101 3.57 -10.09 -20.34
N GLU A 102 3.22 -8.80 -20.30
CA GLU A 102 1.95 -8.28 -19.81
C GLU A 102 0.76 -8.92 -20.55
N ALA A 103 0.76 -8.85 -21.88
CA ALA A 103 -0.30 -9.41 -22.71
C ALA A 103 -0.48 -10.92 -22.47
N ASN A 104 0.62 -11.67 -22.33
CA ASN A 104 0.55 -13.10 -22.09
C ASN A 104 0.05 -13.45 -20.68
N ILE A 105 0.39 -12.64 -19.67
CA ILE A 105 -0.17 -12.78 -18.31
C ILE A 105 -1.68 -12.59 -18.35
N PHE A 106 -2.17 -11.49 -18.94
CA PHE A 106 -3.61 -11.25 -19.04
C PHE A 106 -4.33 -12.32 -19.86
N ALA A 107 -3.75 -12.77 -20.98
CA ALA A 107 -4.34 -13.83 -21.80
C ALA A 107 -4.43 -15.18 -21.08
N LEU A 108 -3.47 -15.49 -20.21
CA LEU A 108 -3.48 -16.69 -19.36
C LEU A 108 -4.58 -16.64 -18.29
N GLY A 109 -4.93 -15.46 -17.78
CA GLY A 109 -5.91 -15.29 -16.70
C GLY A 109 -7.21 -16.07 -16.92
N PRO A 110 -7.97 -15.82 -18.01
CA PRO A 110 -9.18 -16.58 -18.35
C PRO A 110 -8.98 -18.09 -18.45
N MET A 111 -7.82 -18.54 -18.95
CA MET A 111 -7.52 -19.97 -19.11
C MET A 111 -7.32 -20.64 -17.76
N ILE A 112 -6.58 -20.00 -16.86
CA ILE A 112 -6.34 -20.50 -15.50
C ILE A 112 -7.60 -20.39 -14.65
N GLY A 113 -8.37 -19.31 -14.77
CA GLY A 113 -9.65 -19.17 -14.07
C GLY A 113 -10.64 -20.27 -14.44
N ALA A 114 -10.61 -20.75 -15.70
CA ALA A 114 -11.40 -21.89 -16.15
C ALA A 114 -10.79 -23.26 -15.77
N CYS A 115 -9.54 -23.28 -15.30
CA CYS A 115 -8.81 -24.49 -14.93
C CYS A 115 -8.02 -24.28 -13.60
N PRO A 116 -8.71 -24.21 -12.44
CA PRO A 116 -8.12 -23.84 -11.14
C PRO A 116 -6.96 -24.73 -10.68
N GLN A 117 -6.90 -25.98 -11.15
CA GLN A 117 -5.83 -26.95 -10.89
C GLN A 117 -4.45 -26.42 -11.32
N ARG A 118 -4.40 -25.41 -12.20
CA ARG A 118 -3.17 -24.76 -12.68
C ARG A 118 -2.88 -23.41 -12.00
N LEU A 119 -3.66 -23.00 -10.99
CA LEU A 119 -3.46 -21.76 -10.23
C LEU A 119 -2.03 -21.63 -9.68
N GLY A 120 -1.48 -22.71 -9.15
CA GLY A 120 -0.11 -22.73 -8.64
C GLY A 120 0.95 -22.33 -9.67
N ASP A 121 0.75 -22.67 -10.95
CA ASP A 121 1.65 -22.29 -12.04
C ASP A 121 1.56 -20.79 -12.35
N TYR A 122 0.34 -20.25 -12.27
CA TYR A 122 0.08 -18.83 -12.51
C TYR A 122 0.63 -17.95 -11.38
N ILE A 123 0.51 -18.39 -10.12
CA ILE A 123 1.17 -17.75 -8.98
C ILE A 123 2.68 -17.66 -9.21
N ARG A 124 3.31 -18.76 -9.64
CA ARG A 124 4.76 -18.77 -9.95
C ARG A 124 5.11 -17.84 -11.10
N LEU A 125 4.29 -17.77 -12.14
CA LEU A 125 4.50 -16.85 -13.25
C LEU A 125 4.47 -15.39 -12.80
N VAL A 126 3.44 -14.98 -12.07
CA VAL A 126 3.27 -13.58 -11.64
C VAL A 126 4.37 -13.17 -10.66
N THR A 127 4.74 -14.05 -9.72
CA THR A 127 5.86 -13.80 -8.80
C THR A 127 7.20 -13.70 -9.53
N GLN A 128 7.50 -14.61 -10.46
CA GLN A 128 8.73 -14.54 -11.28
C GLN A 128 8.78 -13.29 -12.17
N THR A 129 7.63 -12.86 -12.69
CA THR A 129 7.53 -11.61 -13.46
C THR A 129 7.84 -10.41 -12.57
N ARG A 130 7.21 -10.32 -11.39
CA ARG A 130 7.49 -9.28 -10.40
C ARG A 130 8.98 -9.22 -10.08
N SER A 131 9.58 -10.36 -9.76
CA SER A 131 11.02 -10.54 -9.53
C SER A 131 11.89 -10.01 -10.67
N ALA A 132 11.60 -10.43 -11.91
CA ALA A 132 12.36 -9.98 -13.08
C ALA A 132 12.24 -8.47 -13.28
N VAL A 133 11.04 -7.90 -13.17
CA VAL A 133 10.83 -6.44 -13.31
C VAL A 133 11.52 -5.67 -12.20
N LYS A 134 11.47 -6.13 -10.94
CA LYS A 134 12.20 -5.53 -9.81
C LYS A 134 13.71 -5.57 -9.99
N ARG A 135 14.25 -6.58 -10.69
CA ARG A 135 15.67 -6.59 -11.08
C ARG A 135 15.99 -5.59 -12.18
N GLN A 136 15.09 -5.42 -13.14
CA GLN A 136 15.26 -4.47 -14.24
C GLN A 136 15.14 -3.02 -13.75
N SER A 137 14.24 -2.73 -12.81
CA SER A 137 13.98 -1.39 -12.30
C SER A 137 15.13 -0.77 -11.52
N GLN A 138 16.11 -1.57 -11.08
CA GLN A 138 17.28 -1.07 -10.34
C GLN A 138 18.13 -0.05 -11.10
N ARG A 139 18.03 -0.06 -12.43
CA ARG A 139 18.75 0.87 -13.32
C ARG A 139 17.82 1.86 -14.02
N TRP A 140 16.52 1.80 -13.71
CA TRP A 140 15.55 2.72 -14.27
C TRP A 140 15.44 3.95 -13.37
N ASP A 141 15.18 5.09 -13.99
CA ASP A 141 14.77 6.27 -13.26
C ASP A 141 13.26 6.14 -12.95
N VAL A 142 12.96 5.85 -11.69
CA VAL A 142 11.59 5.66 -11.17
C VAL A 142 10.77 6.95 -11.11
N ASN A 143 11.38 8.10 -11.38
CA ASN A 143 10.63 9.36 -11.53
C ASN A 143 10.11 9.57 -12.96
N GLN A 144 10.55 8.78 -13.94
CA GLN A 144 10.04 8.86 -15.30
C GLN A 144 8.69 8.14 -15.43
N ALA A 145 7.74 8.79 -16.12
CA ALA A 145 6.40 8.24 -16.36
C ALA A 145 6.46 6.85 -17.01
N ALA A 146 7.28 6.68 -18.05
CA ALA A 146 7.43 5.38 -18.72
C ALA A 146 7.90 4.25 -17.78
N THR A 147 8.77 4.57 -16.81
CA THR A 147 9.21 3.62 -15.77
C THR A 147 8.05 3.29 -14.83
N ARG A 148 7.37 4.31 -14.31
CA ARG A 148 6.24 4.13 -13.39
C ARG A 148 5.12 3.33 -14.02
N ASP A 149 4.69 3.70 -15.22
CA ASP A 149 3.64 3.00 -15.97
C ASP A 149 4.03 1.54 -16.19
N ARG A 150 5.26 1.28 -16.62
CA ARG A 150 5.73 -0.09 -16.86
C ARG A 150 5.72 -0.92 -15.59
N MET A 151 6.23 -0.38 -14.48
CA MET A 151 6.27 -1.07 -13.21
C MET A 151 4.86 -1.30 -12.68
N TYR A 152 4.02 -0.29 -12.68
CA TYR A 152 2.63 -0.36 -12.26
C TYR A 152 1.86 -1.44 -13.04
N ARG A 153 1.90 -1.40 -14.38
CA ARG A 153 1.19 -2.36 -15.23
C ARG A 153 1.60 -3.81 -14.97
N LEU A 154 2.89 -4.08 -14.74
CA LEU A 154 3.37 -5.44 -14.52
C LEU A 154 3.24 -5.92 -13.06
N LEU A 155 3.46 -5.05 -12.08
CA LEU A 155 3.44 -5.42 -10.66
C LEU A 155 2.00 -5.39 -10.12
N PHE A 156 1.33 -4.25 -10.23
CA PHE A 156 -0.08 -4.11 -9.83
C PHE A 156 -0.98 -4.88 -10.77
N GLY A 157 -0.86 -4.69 -12.10
CA GLY A 157 -1.73 -5.39 -13.06
C GLY A 157 -1.57 -6.91 -13.01
N GLY A 158 -0.33 -7.41 -12.85
CA GLY A 158 -0.07 -8.83 -12.65
C GLY A 158 -0.69 -9.38 -11.36
N ARG A 159 -0.63 -8.61 -10.25
CA ARG A 159 -1.32 -8.95 -9.01
C ARG A 159 -2.84 -8.97 -9.19
N ALA A 160 -3.42 -7.93 -9.79
CA ALA A 160 -4.86 -7.85 -10.01
C ALA A 160 -5.35 -9.04 -10.84
N ALA A 161 -4.64 -9.37 -11.93
CA ALA A 161 -4.95 -10.55 -12.74
C ALA A 161 -4.86 -11.87 -11.94
N LEU A 162 -3.89 -11.99 -11.04
CA LEU A 162 -3.78 -13.16 -10.15
C LEU A 162 -4.96 -13.25 -9.18
N GLU A 163 -5.32 -12.14 -8.56
CA GLU A 163 -6.42 -12.09 -7.59
C GLU A 163 -7.75 -12.38 -8.24
N GLU A 164 -8.02 -11.85 -9.44
CA GLU A 164 -9.21 -12.18 -10.21
C GLU A 164 -9.33 -13.69 -10.47
N VAL A 165 -8.22 -14.32 -10.89
CA VAL A 165 -8.17 -15.77 -11.08
C VAL A 165 -8.39 -16.52 -9.78
N MET A 166 -7.80 -16.06 -8.67
CA MET A 166 -8.06 -16.63 -7.35
C MET A 166 -9.53 -16.52 -6.98
N LEU A 167 -10.20 -15.39 -7.23
CA LEU A 167 -11.62 -15.22 -6.92
C LEU A 167 -12.52 -16.21 -7.70
N GLN A 168 -12.06 -16.71 -8.86
CA GLN A 168 -12.77 -17.75 -9.61
C GLN A 168 -12.54 -19.18 -9.10
N ASP A 169 -11.58 -19.42 -8.20
CA ASP A 169 -11.26 -20.75 -7.70
C ASP A 169 -12.39 -21.32 -6.83
N SER A 170 -13.17 -22.22 -7.41
CA SER A 170 -14.27 -22.93 -6.76
C SER A 170 -13.80 -24.10 -5.88
N LEU A 171 -12.53 -24.51 -5.97
CA LEU A 171 -11.98 -25.63 -5.19
C LEU A 171 -11.53 -25.20 -3.78
N GLY A 172 -11.60 -23.90 -3.45
CA GLY A 172 -11.15 -23.38 -2.17
C GLY A 172 -9.64 -23.56 -1.95
N SER A 173 -8.87 -23.74 -3.04
CA SER A 173 -7.44 -24.05 -3.04
C SER A 173 -6.54 -22.82 -3.02
N ARG A 174 -7.12 -21.64 -2.82
CA ARG A 174 -6.46 -20.33 -2.83
C ARG A 174 -5.49 -20.22 -1.65
N PRO A 175 -4.18 -20.15 -1.89
CA PRO A 175 -3.23 -20.05 -0.80
C PRO A 175 -3.28 -18.66 -0.17
N ALA A 176 -3.38 -18.62 1.16
CA ALA A 176 -3.29 -17.38 1.93
C ALA A 176 -1.88 -16.76 1.81
N LEU A 177 -0.83 -17.59 1.71
CA LEU A 177 0.56 -17.16 1.56
C LEU A 177 1.05 -17.41 0.14
N VAL A 178 1.60 -16.37 -0.49
CA VAL A 178 2.43 -16.48 -1.69
C VAL A 178 3.86 -16.07 -1.34
N VAL A 179 4.78 -17.02 -1.46
CA VAL A 179 6.22 -16.76 -1.33
C VAL A 179 6.73 -16.21 -2.66
N ALA A 180 7.54 -15.16 -2.60
CA ALA A 180 8.18 -14.54 -3.75
C ALA A 180 9.68 -14.83 -3.74
N GLU A 181 10.54 -13.87 -3.36
CA GLU A 181 12.00 -14.06 -3.32
C GLU A 181 12.52 -14.39 -1.92
N ASP A 182 13.49 -15.30 -1.84
CA ASP A 182 14.28 -15.51 -0.63
C ASP A 182 15.46 -14.52 -0.60
N GLU A 183 15.15 -13.23 -0.41
CA GLU A 183 16.17 -12.17 -0.31
C GLU A 183 16.94 -12.34 1.01
N PRO A 184 18.27 -12.55 0.98
CA PRO A 184 19.02 -12.88 2.20
C PRO A 184 19.15 -11.69 3.16
N SER A 185 19.27 -11.98 4.45
CA SER A 185 19.61 -10.98 5.48
C SER A 185 20.43 -11.63 6.61
N GLN A 186 21.33 -10.84 7.19
CA GLN A 186 22.14 -11.24 8.36
C GLN A 186 21.59 -10.70 9.68
N THR A 187 20.48 -9.95 9.65
CA THR A 187 19.89 -9.39 10.85
C THR A 187 19.16 -10.46 11.68
N PRO A 188 18.96 -10.23 13.00
CA PRO A 188 18.15 -11.12 13.82
C PRO A 188 16.80 -11.39 13.18
N PHE A 189 16.32 -12.62 13.31
CA PHE A 189 15.10 -13.07 12.64
C PHE A 189 14.23 -13.92 13.54
N THR A 190 12.98 -14.06 13.15
CA THR A 190 12.04 -15.03 13.69
C THR A 190 11.26 -15.68 12.55
N ARG A 191 10.51 -16.75 12.84
CA ARG A 191 9.63 -17.42 11.87
C ARG A 191 8.20 -17.23 12.27
N ILE A 192 7.41 -16.63 11.38
CA ILE A 192 6.00 -16.33 11.63
C ILE A 192 5.20 -16.71 10.39
N LEU A 193 4.13 -17.48 10.59
CA LEU A 193 3.21 -17.93 9.55
C LEU A 193 3.91 -18.51 8.30
N GLY A 194 5.00 -19.25 8.50
CA GLY A 194 5.76 -19.90 7.44
C GLY A 194 6.80 -19.02 6.72
N VAL A 195 7.01 -17.77 7.14
CA VAL A 195 7.99 -16.85 6.56
C VAL A 195 9.06 -16.47 7.57
N THR A 196 10.31 -16.42 7.13
CA THR A 196 11.42 -15.88 7.93
C THR A 196 11.40 -14.36 7.83
N ILE A 197 11.07 -13.70 8.95
CA ILE A 197 11.00 -12.25 9.08
C ILE A 197 12.24 -11.78 9.83
N HIS A 198 12.90 -10.79 9.26
CA HIS A 198 14.15 -10.21 9.75
C HIS A 198 13.93 -8.82 10.35
N SER A 199 14.73 -8.46 11.34
CA SER A 199 14.75 -7.09 11.84
C SER A 199 15.14 -6.13 10.71
N GLY A 200 14.37 -5.06 10.56
CA GLY A 200 14.48 -4.10 9.46
C GLY A 200 13.58 -4.40 8.27
N ASP A 201 12.94 -5.58 8.20
CA ASP A 201 11.89 -5.83 7.21
C ASP A 201 10.74 -4.82 7.38
N LEU A 202 10.10 -4.49 6.26
CA LEU A 202 8.98 -3.56 6.19
C LEU A 202 7.72 -4.35 5.86
N LEU A 203 6.71 -4.23 6.72
CA LEU A 203 5.39 -4.82 6.52
C LEU A 203 4.47 -3.77 5.90
N VAL A 204 4.09 -3.97 4.65
CA VAL A 204 3.10 -3.14 3.95
C VAL A 204 1.76 -3.85 4.02
N SER A 205 0.71 -3.17 4.44
CA SER A 205 -0.57 -3.83 4.71
C SER A 205 -1.76 -3.02 4.24
N ARG A 206 -2.87 -3.73 4.02
CA ARG A 206 -4.20 -3.15 3.79
C ARG A 206 -5.06 -3.43 5.02
N GLY A 207 -5.39 -2.39 5.78
CA GLY A 207 -6.35 -2.51 6.88
C GLY A 207 -7.76 -2.76 6.36
N GLY A 208 -8.68 -3.26 7.19
CA GLY A 208 -10.07 -3.50 6.78
C GLY A 208 -11.01 -2.28 6.81
N GLY A 209 -10.49 -1.06 7.00
CA GLY A 209 -11.30 0.16 7.15
C GLY A 209 -11.45 0.99 5.87
N GLN A 210 -12.46 1.87 5.83
CA GLN A 210 -12.70 2.76 4.67
C GLN A 210 -11.58 3.79 4.46
N ILE A 211 -10.99 4.32 5.54
CA ILE A 211 -9.83 5.23 5.44
C ILE A 211 -8.64 4.50 4.79
N SER A 212 -8.45 3.22 5.12
CA SER A 212 -7.43 2.40 4.48
C SER A 212 -7.68 2.22 2.98
N ALA A 213 -8.95 2.12 2.55
CA ALA A 213 -9.31 2.06 1.14
C ALA A 213 -8.94 3.37 0.43
N LEU A 214 -9.30 4.49 1.03
CA LEU A 214 -9.01 5.81 0.50
C LEU A 214 -7.50 6.05 0.32
N ILE A 215 -6.68 5.68 1.31
CA ILE A 215 -5.22 5.78 1.21
C ILE A 215 -4.70 4.91 0.07
N ALA A 216 -5.21 3.67 -0.04
CA ALA A 216 -4.75 2.74 -1.07
C ALA A 216 -5.02 3.27 -2.48
N VAL A 217 -6.23 3.74 -2.79
CA VAL A 217 -6.63 4.07 -4.18
C VAL A 217 -6.66 5.57 -4.52
N GLY A 218 -6.49 6.45 -3.52
CA GLY A 218 -6.67 7.90 -3.67
C GLY A 218 -5.53 8.65 -4.37
N ASN A 219 -4.46 7.95 -4.78
CA ASN A 219 -3.27 8.53 -5.39
C ASN A 219 -3.24 8.32 -6.91
N ASP A 220 -2.30 9.00 -7.57
CA ASP A 220 -2.18 9.00 -9.04
C ASP A 220 -1.87 7.60 -9.61
N TYR A 221 -1.40 6.65 -8.81
CA TYR A 221 -1.15 5.25 -9.17
C TYR A 221 -1.79 4.31 -8.14
N ALA A 222 -3.12 4.16 -8.21
CA ALA A 222 -3.91 3.43 -7.22
C ALA A 222 -3.25 2.11 -6.75
N GLY A 223 -3.03 1.99 -5.46
CA GLY A 223 -2.31 0.90 -4.84
C GLY A 223 -3.20 -0.13 -4.15
N ASN A 224 -2.56 -1.05 -3.41
CA ASN A 224 -3.25 -2.06 -2.59
C ASN A 224 -2.92 -1.94 -1.10
N PHE A 225 -2.04 -1.03 -0.72
CA PHE A 225 -1.54 -0.90 0.64
C PHE A 225 -1.84 0.48 1.20
N SER A 226 -2.16 0.50 2.49
CA SER A 226 -2.61 1.70 3.21
C SER A 226 -1.77 1.99 4.45
N HIS A 227 -0.85 1.10 4.81
CA HIS A 227 -0.11 1.22 6.06
C HIS A 227 1.23 0.50 6.00
N VAL A 228 2.24 1.07 6.66
CA VAL A 228 3.58 0.50 6.79
C VAL A 228 3.98 0.35 8.26
N ALA A 229 4.59 -0.79 8.58
CA ALA A 229 5.20 -1.04 9.88
C ALA A 229 6.64 -1.57 9.69
N MET A 230 7.55 -1.17 10.57
CA MET A 230 8.93 -1.68 10.56
C MET A 230 9.10 -2.78 11.61
N VAL A 231 9.72 -3.89 11.23
CA VAL A 231 10.00 -5.00 12.14
C VAL A 231 11.27 -4.74 12.94
N TYR A 232 11.19 -4.98 14.24
CA TYR A 232 12.34 -5.19 15.12
C TYR A 232 12.32 -6.63 15.63
N VAL A 233 13.46 -7.31 15.60
CA VAL A 233 13.65 -8.61 16.25
C VAL A 233 14.76 -8.49 17.27
N ASP A 234 14.45 -8.86 18.51
CA ASP A 234 15.43 -8.86 19.61
C ASP A 234 16.47 -9.97 19.40
N GLU A 235 17.75 -9.59 19.46
CA GLU A 235 18.87 -10.48 19.16
C GLU A 235 19.05 -11.62 20.18
N LYS A 236 18.54 -11.46 21.40
CA LYS A 236 18.72 -12.43 22.51
C LYS A 236 17.56 -13.39 22.64
N THR A 237 16.35 -12.89 22.42
CA THR A 237 15.10 -13.61 22.66
C THR A 237 14.41 -14.07 21.37
N SER A 238 14.82 -13.52 20.22
CA SER A 238 14.17 -13.72 18.91
C SER A 238 12.68 -13.33 18.90
N LEU A 239 12.24 -12.53 19.88
CA LEU A 239 10.90 -11.95 19.90
C LEU A 239 10.83 -10.79 18.91
N ALA A 240 9.74 -10.74 18.15
CA ALA A 240 9.51 -9.70 17.17
C ALA A 240 8.51 -8.66 17.66
N SER A 241 8.74 -7.42 17.26
CA SER A 241 7.86 -6.29 17.48
C SER A 241 7.75 -5.47 16.19
N VAL A 242 6.64 -4.77 16.04
CA VAL A 242 6.47 -3.77 14.98
C VAL A 242 6.56 -2.37 15.58
N ILE A 243 7.13 -1.46 14.79
CA ILE A 243 7.20 -0.03 15.09
C ILE A 243 6.43 0.66 13.96
N GLU A 244 5.34 1.31 14.31
CA GLU A 244 4.40 1.89 13.36
C GLU A 244 3.75 3.16 13.93
N SER A 245 3.22 4.01 13.06
CA SER A 245 2.42 5.18 13.47
C SER A 245 0.97 5.01 13.09
N ARG A 246 0.05 5.16 14.05
CA ARG A 246 -1.40 5.02 13.84
C ARG A 246 -2.12 6.33 14.14
N PRO A 247 -3.20 6.69 13.42
CA PRO A 247 -3.91 7.96 13.61
C PRO A 247 -4.33 8.25 15.06
N LYS A 248 -4.64 7.21 15.84
CA LYS A 248 -5.08 7.34 17.25
C LYS A 248 -3.94 7.50 18.26
N SER A 249 -2.77 6.91 17.99
CA SER A 249 -1.70 6.78 19.00
C SER A 249 -0.38 7.44 18.60
N GLY A 250 -0.22 7.85 17.34
CA GLY A 250 1.08 8.19 16.78
C GLY A 250 1.99 6.96 16.74
N VAL A 251 3.31 7.19 16.81
CA VAL A 251 4.33 6.13 16.78
C VAL A 251 4.28 5.31 18.06
N ALA A 252 4.13 4.00 17.91
CA ALA A 252 4.09 3.05 19.00
C ALA A 252 4.78 1.73 18.62
N VAL A 253 5.05 0.92 19.64
CA VAL A 253 5.72 -0.38 19.51
C VAL A 253 4.77 -1.46 20.01
N HIS A 254 4.54 -2.48 19.20
CA HIS A 254 3.64 -3.58 19.52
C HIS A 254 4.33 -4.93 19.28
N PRO A 255 4.04 -5.96 20.08
CA PRO A 255 4.34 -7.35 19.70
C PRO A 255 3.83 -7.63 18.28
N LEU A 256 4.56 -8.43 17.51
CA LEU A 256 4.17 -8.75 16.14
C LEU A 256 2.86 -9.57 16.11
N GLU A 257 2.58 -10.34 17.16
CA GLU A 257 1.33 -11.08 17.32
C GLU A 257 0.12 -10.14 17.42
N ASP A 258 0.24 -9.05 18.17
CA ASP A 258 -0.82 -8.03 18.29
C ASP A 258 -1.09 -7.36 16.93
N TYR A 259 -0.02 -7.07 16.17
CA TYR A 259 -0.15 -6.55 14.81
C TYR A 259 -0.90 -7.50 13.89
N LEU A 260 -0.68 -8.81 14.01
CA LEU A 260 -1.36 -9.81 13.19
C LEU A 260 -2.80 -10.09 13.64
N ALA A 261 -3.14 -9.78 14.90
CA ALA A 261 -4.51 -9.92 15.41
C ALA A 261 -5.46 -8.83 14.88
N ASP A 262 -4.93 -7.65 14.53
CA ASP A 262 -5.69 -6.59 13.87
C ASP A 262 -6.12 -7.02 12.45
N VAL A 263 -7.38 -6.73 12.08
CA VAL A 263 -7.93 -7.07 10.75
C VAL A 263 -7.09 -6.47 9.62
N LYS A 264 -6.49 -7.35 8.81
CA LYS A 264 -5.71 -7.01 7.61
C LYS A 264 -6.18 -7.87 6.46
N LEU A 265 -6.57 -7.23 5.36
CA LEU A 265 -6.98 -7.91 4.14
C LEU A 265 -5.75 -8.53 3.43
N ARG A 266 -4.60 -7.88 3.60
CA ARG A 266 -3.30 -8.36 3.09
C ARG A 266 -2.11 -7.76 3.85
N VAL A 267 -0.99 -8.49 3.81
CA VAL A 267 0.32 -8.06 4.30
C VAL A 267 1.40 -8.52 3.35
N MET A 268 2.26 -7.60 2.92
CA MET A 268 3.45 -7.86 2.13
C MET A 268 4.69 -7.61 2.98
N VAL A 269 5.68 -8.50 2.84
CA VAL A 269 7.00 -8.33 3.44
C VAL A 269 7.94 -7.78 2.38
N LEU A 270 8.47 -6.59 2.65
CA LEU A 270 9.52 -5.97 1.86
C LEU A 270 10.84 -6.01 2.62
N ARG A 271 11.90 -6.41 1.94
CA ARG A 271 13.26 -6.50 2.49
C ARG A 271 14.23 -5.71 1.64
N LEU A 272 15.12 -4.95 2.28
CA LEU A 272 16.22 -4.30 1.57
C LEU A 272 17.11 -5.34 0.89
N ARG A 273 17.54 -5.02 -0.31
CA ARG A 273 18.37 -5.89 -1.12
C ARG A 273 19.77 -6.01 -0.53
N ALA A 274 20.24 -7.23 -0.28
CA ALA A 274 21.52 -7.53 0.33
C ALA A 274 22.72 -7.06 -0.51
N ASP A 275 22.51 -6.84 -1.81
CA ASP A 275 23.56 -6.34 -2.70
C ASP A 275 23.79 -4.82 -2.63
N LEU A 276 22.96 -4.07 -1.90
CA LEU A 276 23.12 -2.62 -1.74
C LEU A 276 24.51 -2.32 -1.16
N PRO A 277 25.24 -1.31 -1.69
CA PRO A 277 26.58 -1.00 -1.21
C PRO A 277 26.67 -0.80 0.31
N ALA A 278 25.69 -0.12 0.91
CA ALA A 278 25.64 0.11 2.35
C ALA A 278 25.41 -1.19 3.15
N LEU A 279 24.60 -2.14 2.65
CA LEU A 279 24.35 -3.43 3.31
C LEU A 279 25.54 -4.39 3.14
N ARG A 280 26.29 -4.29 2.03
CA ARG A 280 27.56 -5.00 1.89
C ARG A 280 28.62 -4.51 2.88
N ALA A 281 28.65 -3.20 3.14
CA ALA A 281 29.54 -2.60 4.11
C ALA A 281 29.12 -2.88 5.56
N ASP A 282 27.81 -2.90 5.82
CA ASP A 282 27.22 -3.13 7.13
C ASP A 282 25.96 -4.01 7.03
N PRO A 283 26.10 -5.35 7.07
CA PRO A 283 24.96 -6.27 6.95
C PRO A 283 23.91 -6.14 8.06
N LEU A 284 24.25 -5.50 9.18
CA LEU A 284 23.32 -5.23 10.27
C LEU A 284 22.61 -3.87 10.16
N LEU A 285 22.83 -3.10 9.10
CA LEU A 285 22.20 -1.80 8.88
C LEU A 285 20.66 -1.83 9.04
N PRO A 286 19.91 -2.82 8.50
CA PRO A 286 18.46 -2.89 8.70
C PRO A 286 18.07 -3.07 10.19
N HIS A 287 18.87 -3.82 10.96
CA HIS A 287 18.65 -3.95 12.41
C HIS A 287 18.93 -2.63 13.14
N LYS A 288 19.98 -1.91 12.74
CA LYS A 288 20.29 -0.58 13.31
C LYS A 288 19.19 0.43 13.01
N ALA A 289 18.61 0.42 11.81
CA ALA A 289 17.45 1.25 11.47
C ALA A 289 16.27 0.94 12.41
N ALA A 290 15.95 -0.35 12.59
CA ALA A 290 14.91 -0.78 13.51
C ALA A 290 15.19 -0.32 14.96
N MET A 291 16.44 -0.40 15.43
CA MET A 291 16.84 0.09 16.75
C MET A 291 16.68 1.60 16.89
N ILE A 292 16.98 2.39 15.85
CA ILE A 292 16.81 3.85 15.85
C ILE A 292 15.32 4.22 16.03
N ALA A 293 14.42 3.59 15.27
CA ALA A 293 12.99 3.85 15.41
C ALA A 293 12.46 3.36 16.77
N LEU A 294 12.92 2.20 17.23
CA LEU A 294 12.56 1.66 18.54
C LEU A 294 12.96 2.62 19.67
N ALA A 295 14.19 3.13 19.61
CA ALA A 295 14.70 4.11 20.58
C ALA A 295 13.89 5.42 20.52
N ALA A 296 13.58 5.91 19.32
CA ALA A 296 12.77 7.12 19.14
C ALA A 296 11.37 6.98 19.77
N ALA A 297 10.68 5.87 19.49
CA ALA A 297 9.35 5.56 20.02
C ALA A 297 9.34 5.41 21.55
N ARG A 298 10.44 4.91 22.14
CA ARG A 298 10.58 4.75 23.61
C ARG A 298 10.99 6.03 24.32
N THR A 299 11.71 6.93 23.64
CA THR A 299 12.27 8.14 24.27
C THR A 299 11.24 9.26 24.37
N ARG A 300 10.34 9.38 23.40
CA ARG A 300 9.29 10.41 23.40
C ARG A 300 8.02 9.90 22.73
N ARG A 301 6.88 10.52 23.08
CA ARG A 301 5.66 10.40 22.27
C ARG A 301 5.87 11.17 20.96
N ILE A 302 5.61 10.50 19.84
CA ILE A 302 5.64 11.10 18.49
C ILE A 302 4.20 11.00 17.96
N PRO A 303 3.44 12.11 17.91
CA PRO A 303 2.05 12.05 17.49
C PRO A 303 1.92 11.81 15.97
N TYR A 304 0.72 11.45 15.53
CA TYR A 304 0.46 11.17 14.11
C TYR A 304 0.48 12.45 13.28
N ASN A 305 1.15 12.40 12.12
CA ASN A 305 1.20 13.51 11.18
C ASN A 305 -0.03 13.49 10.27
N LEU A 306 -1.10 14.20 10.68
CA LEU A 306 -2.35 14.28 9.90
C LEU A 306 -2.22 15.19 8.67
N GLU A 307 -1.36 16.20 8.74
CA GLU A 307 -1.16 17.16 7.64
C GLU A 307 -0.41 16.54 6.46
N MET A 308 0.26 15.40 6.70
CA MET A 308 1.08 14.65 5.76
C MET A 308 2.35 15.39 5.32
N ASP A 309 2.85 16.32 6.14
CA ASP A 309 4.10 17.03 5.85
C ASP A 309 5.31 16.11 5.99
N LEU A 310 5.92 15.73 4.87
CA LEU A 310 7.11 14.89 4.82
C LEU A 310 8.35 15.51 5.49
N HIS A 311 8.38 16.83 5.67
CA HIS A 311 9.49 17.53 6.32
C HIS A 311 9.30 17.69 7.83
N ASP A 312 8.10 17.45 8.37
CA ASP A 312 7.88 17.45 9.81
C ASP A 312 8.46 16.18 10.44
N THR A 313 9.38 16.37 11.38
CA THR A 313 10.01 15.30 12.16
C THR A 313 9.45 15.21 13.59
N THR A 314 8.59 16.14 13.98
CA THR A 314 7.95 16.20 15.30
C THR A 314 6.74 15.28 15.37
N HIS A 315 6.03 15.09 14.25
CA HIS A 315 4.96 14.13 14.00
C HIS A 315 5.37 13.14 12.92
N MET A 316 4.78 11.93 12.93
CA MET A 316 5.07 10.93 11.90
C MET A 316 3.80 10.19 11.47
N TYR A 317 3.56 10.04 10.17
CA TYR A 317 2.63 9.03 9.65
C TYR A 317 3.36 7.69 9.45
N CYS A 318 2.64 6.64 9.02
CA CYS A 318 3.15 5.27 9.06
C CYS A 318 4.47 5.07 8.30
N SER A 319 4.58 5.59 7.07
CA SER A 319 5.80 5.48 6.24
C SER A 319 6.98 6.31 6.75
N GLN A 320 6.73 7.44 7.43
CA GLN A 320 7.79 8.29 7.99
C GLN A 320 8.63 7.58 9.07
N VAL A 321 8.06 6.57 9.72
CA VAL A 321 8.76 5.79 10.77
C VAL A 321 9.96 5.03 10.19
N PRO A 322 9.80 4.12 9.22
CA PRO A 322 10.93 3.48 8.56
C PRO A 322 11.76 4.44 7.71
N SER A 323 11.15 5.38 6.96
CA SER A 323 11.92 6.27 6.08
C SER A 323 12.91 7.12 6.88
N SER A 324 12.48 7.76 7.97
CA SER A 324 13.36 8.54 8.85
C SER A 324 14.46 7.70 9.51
N ALA A 325 14.17 6.43 9.82
CA ALA A 325 15.15 5.54 10.43
C ALA A 325 16.25 5.10 9.45
N TYR A 326 15.86 4.77 8.22
CA TYR A 326 16.79 4.40 7.15
C TYR A 326 17.58 5.60 6.60
N ASP A 327 16.94 6.76 6.50
CA ASP A 327 17.57 8.01 6.04
C ASP A 327 18.79 8.39 6.90
N LYS A 328 18.69 8.24 8.23
CA LYS A 328 19.80 8.43 9.18
C LYS A 328 21.00 7.52 8.94
N LEU A 329 20.82 6.44 8.20
CA LEU A 329 21.85 5.48 7.84
C LEU A 329 22.22 5.55 6.35
N GLY A 330 21.77 6.60 5.64
CA GLY A 330 22.10 6.85 4.23
C GLY A 330 21.33 5.98 3.24
N ILE A 331 20.21 5.36 3.66
CA ILE A 331 19.29 4.65 2.76
C ILE A 331 18.04 5.51 2.57
N HIS A 332 17.85 6.04 1.37
CA HIS A 332 16.71 6.89 1.03
C HIS A 332 15.64 6.04 0.33
N LEU A 333 14.67 5.55 1.09
CA LEU A 333 13.51 4.80 0.58
C LEU A 333 12.47 5.73 -0.07
N TRP A 334 11.44 5.14 -0.69
CA TRP A 334 10.40 5.84 -1.46
C TRP A 334 10.97 6.56 -2.69
N MET A 335 11.90 5.90 -3.39
CA MET A 335 12.34 6.38 -4.70
C MET A 335 11.17 6.35 -5.68
N GLY A 336 10.65 7.53 -6.04
CA GLY A 336 9.52 7.67 -6.97
C GLY A 336 8.17 7.88 -6.30
N MET A 337 8.07 8.86 -5.39
CA MET A 337 6.84 9.21 -4.67
C MET A 337 5.65 9.50 -5.60
N SER A 338 4.51 8.92 -5.29
CA SER A 338 3.22 9.24 -5.86
C SER A 338 2.70 10.56 -5.32
N THR A 339 1.76 11.13 -6.06
CA THR A 339 1.07 12.36 -5.68
C THR A 339 -0.42 12.11 -5.74
N ILE A 340 -1.18 13.02 -5.16
CA ILE A 340 -2.62 13.09 -5.29
C ILE A 340 -2.91 14.38 -6.06
N SER A 341 -3.20 14.28 -7.35
CA SER A 341 -3.39 15.47 -8.20
C SER A 341 -4.86 15.84 -8.45
N ALA A 342 -5.78 14.90 -8.24
CA ALA A 342 -7.20 15.09 -8.53
C ALA A 342 -7.85 16.15 -7.60
N PRO A 343 -8.42 17.26 -8.15
CA PRO A 343 -8.94 18.35 -7.32
C PRO A 343 -10.03 17.95 -6.33
N GLY A 344 -10.94 17.06 -6.74
CA GLY A 344 -12.00 16.54 -5.87
C GLY A 344 -11.45 15.77 -4.67
N ILE A 345 -10.44 14.94 -4.90
CA ILE A 345 -9.77 14.14 -3.86
C ILE A 345 -8.99 15.06 -2.92
N ILE A 346 -8.25 16.02 -3.46
CA ILE A 346 -7.54 17.05 -2.68
C ILE A 346 -8.51 17.80 -1.77
N SER A 347 -9.68 18.17 -2.29
CA SER A 347 -10.72 18.86 -1.51
C SER A 347 -11.22 18.00 -0.35
N TRP A 348 -11.55 16.74 -0.60
CA TRP A 348 -12.01 15.81 0.43
C TRP A 348 -10.96 15.57 1.52
N LEU A 349 -9.73 15.28 1.12
CA LEU A 349 -8.62 15.07 2.05
C LEU A 349 -8.27 16.34 2.83
N SER A 350 -8.34 17.51 2.19
CA SER A 350 -8.19 18.82 2.86
C SER A 350 -9.25 19.03 3.94
N ALA A 351 -10.49 18.64 3.68
CA ALA A 351 -11.56 18.69 4.69
C ALA A 351 -11.29 17.77 5.89
N MET A 352 -10.48 16.72 5.72
CA MET A 352 -10.02 15.82 6.79
C MET A 352 -8.72 16.28 7.48
N GLY A 353 -8.09 17.35 6.99
CA GLY A 353 -6.91 17.97 7.61
C GLY A 353 -5.59 17.69 6.91
N VAL A 354 -5.60 16.98 5.77
CA VAL A 354 -4.41 16.81 4.93
C VAL A 354 -4.08 18.12 4.24
N ARG A 355 -2.80 18.52 4.24
CA ARG A 355 -2.35 19.76 3.61
C ARG A 355 -1.28 19.52 2.55
N HIS A 356 -0.59 18.39 2.61
CA HIS A 356 0.45 17.98 1.68
C HIS A 356 0.00 16.75 0.88
N PHE A 357 0.15 16.80 -0.45
CA PHE A 357 -0.38 15.82 -1.40
C PHE A 357 0.70 15.12 -2.23
N GLU A 358 1.94 15.29 -1.82
CA GLU A 358 3.08 14.46 -2.19
C GLU A 358 3.52 13.79 -0.90
N SER A 359 3.49 12.46 -0.86
CA SER A 359 3.69 11.70 0.38
C SER A 359 4.37 10.37 0.11
N GLU A 360 4.97 9.79 1.15
CA GLU A 360 5.55 8.45 1.09
C GLU A 360 4.43 7.39 1.13
N GLU A 361 3.69 7.25 0.02
CA GLU A 361 2.53 6.35 -0.02
C GLU A 361 2.96 4.90 0.22
N PRO A 362 2.25 4.12 1.06
CA PRO A 362 2.62 2.75 1.39
C PRO A 362 2.84 1.86 0.16
N SER A 363 2.02 2.04 -0.88
CA SER A 363 2.12 1.24 -2.10
C SER A 363 3.36 1.57 -2.94
N ASP A 364 3.91 2.78 -2.85
CA ASP A 364 5.12 3.16 -3.59
C ASP A 364 6.34 2.35 -3.19
N LEU A 365 6.36 1.90 -1.93
CA LEU A 365 7.46 1.12 -1.39
C LEU A 365 7.61 -0.23 -2.13
N GLU A 366 6.53 -0.81 -2.65
CA GLU A 366 6.63 -2.00 -3.51
C GLU A 366 7.43 -1.70 -4.79
N TYR A 367 7.35 -0.48 -5.31
CA TYR A 367 8.05 -0.08 -6.52
C TYR A 367 9.52 0.26 -6.25
N ASP A 368 9.89 0.74 -5.06
CA ASP A 368 11.27 1.14 -4.72
C ASP A 368 12.33 0.09 -5.10
N PRO A 369 13.30 0.39 -5.98
CA PRO A 369 14.24 -0.60 -6.51
C PRO A 369 15.16 -1.21 -5.44
N GLN A 370 15.29 -0.59 -4.26
CA GLN A 370 16.15 -1.02 -3.17
C GLN A 370 15.56 -2.19 -2.38
N VAL A 371 14.26 -2.49 -2.53
CA VAL A 371 13.59 -3.58 -1.82
C VAL A 371 13.19 -4.74 -2.73
N ARG A 372 12.96 -5.89 -2.08
CA ARG A 372 12.38 -7.11 -2.65
C ARG A 372 11.12 -7.51 -1.92
N VAL A 373 10.20 -8.11 -2.67
CA VAL A 373 9.03 -8.78 -2.09
C VAL A 373 9.47 -10.18 -1.67
N VAL A 374 9.43 -10.44 -0.37
CA VAL A 374 9.78 -11.75 0.20
C VAL A 374 8.57 -12.67 0.20
N ALA A 375 7.45 -12.15 0.68
CA ALA A 375 6.21 -12.88 0.80
C ALA A 375 5.02 -11.92 0.81
N GLU A 376 3.86 -12.45 0.48
CA GLU A 376 2.60 -11.74 0.52
C GLU A 376 1.53 -12.67 1.08
N TRP A 377 1.01 -12.30 2.25
CA TRP A 377 -0.20 -12.88 2.81
C TRP A 377 -1.43 -12.11 2.37
N ARG A 378 -2.50 -12.83 2.14
CA ARG A 378 -3.84 -12.29 1.93
C ARG A 378 -4.83 -13.18 2.64
N ASP A 379 -5.91 -12.57 3.11
CA ASP A 379 -7.05 -13.32 3.63
C ASP A 379 -7.92 -13.79 2.45
N PRO A 380 -8.02 -15.11 2.18
CA PRO A 380 -8.81 -15.62 1.08
C PRO A 380 -10.32 -15.40 1.25
N GLU A 381 -10.80 -15.24 2.49
CA GLU A 381 -12.22 -15.03 2.79
C GLU A 381 -12.63 -13.58 2.52
N THR A 382 -11.74 -12.62 2.80
CA THR A 382 -12.02 -11.18 2.66
C THR A 382 -11.44 -10.56 1.38
N LEU A 383 -10.75 -11.33 0.52
CA LEU A 383 -10.20 -10.83 -0.75
C LEU A 383 -11.28 -10.18 -1.65
N PHE A 384 -12.46 -10.80 -1.77
CA PHE A 384 -13.55 -10.20 -2.54
C PHE A 384 -14.04 -8.88 -1.93
N MET A 385 -14.07 -8.81 -0.60
CA MET A 385 -14.46 -7.58 0.10
C MET A 385 -13.45 -6.45 -0.13
N ASP A 386 -12.14 -6.75 -0.16
CA ASP A 386 -11.11 -5.76 -0.51
C ASP A 386 -11.37 -5.15 -1.89
N HIS A 387 -11.69 -5.98 -2.88
CA HIS A 387 -12.03 -5.54 -4.24
C HIS A 387 -13.27 -4.66 -4.26
N VAL A 388 -14.34 -5.07 -3.56
CA VAL A 388 -15.57 -4.27 -3.45
C VAL A 388 -15.30 -2.92 -2.78
N ASP A 389 -14.56 -2.90 -1.67
CA ASP A 389 -14.21 -1.66 -0.95
C ASP A 389 -13.43 -0.69 -1.85
N ASN A 390 -12.47 -1.21 -2.62
CA ASN A 390 -11.68 -0.40 -3.53
C ASN A 390 -12.55 0.16 -4.67
N VAL A 391 -13.41 -0.65 -5.29
CA VAL A 391 -14.33 -0.19 -6.36
C VAL A 391 -15.32 0.86 -5.85
N VAL A 392 -15.90 0.66 -4.66
CA VAL A 392 -16.81 1.63 -4.04
C VAL A 392 -16.06 2.94 -3.77
N THR A 393 -14.84 2.86 -3.23
CA THR A 393 -14.02 4.04 -2.95
C THR A 393 -13.65 4.78 -4.25
N GLU A 394 -13.25 4.07 -5.29
CA GLU A 394 -12.97 4.67 -6.60
C GLU A 394 -14.21 5.34 -7.21
N ALA A 395 -15.39 4.73 -7.08
CA ALA A 395 -16.65 5.35 -7.50
C ALA A 395 -16.91 6.67 -6.74
N MET A 396 -16.74 6.65 -5.41
CA MET A 396 -16.85 7.87 -4.59
C MET A 396 -15.84 8.95 -5.01
N LEU A 397 -14.60 8.57 -5.33
CA LEU A 397 -13.55 9.50 -5.76
C LEU A 397 -13.82 10.08 -7.16
N ARG A 398 -14.42 9.29 -8.06
CA ARG A 398 -14.93 9.80 -9.34
C ARG A 398 -16.05 10.83 -9.11
N ASP A 399 -16.96 10.58 -8.17
CA ASP A 399 -18.00 11.56 -7.82
C ASP A 399 -17.41 12.84 -7.20
N ALA A 400 -16.36 12.71 -6.37
CA ALA A 400 -15.62 13.84 -5.82
C ALA A 400 -15.05 14.75 -6.93
N GLN A 401 -14.58 14.18 -8.04
CA GLN A 401 -14.09 14.95 -9.19
C GLN A 401 -15.19 15.75 -9.91
N HIS A 402 -16.46 15.38 -9.73
CA HIS A 402 -17.61 16.13 -10.25
C HIS A 402 -18.07 17.27 -9.31
N ASN A 403 -17.15 17.79 -8.46
CA ASN A 403 -17.38 18.86 -7.48
C ASN A 403 -18.45 18.55 -6.42
N GLN A 404 -18.65 17.28 -6.08
CA GLN A 404 -19.45 16.94 -4.90
C GLN A 404 -18.59 17.14 -3.65
N GLU A 405 -18.83 18.23 -2.91
CA GLU A 405 -18.13 18.49 -1.65
C GLU A 405 -18.61 17.54 -0.54
N LEU A 406 -17.70 17.18 0.39
CA LEU A 406 -18.09 16.51 1.62
C LEU A 406 -18.96 17.44 2.45
N THR A 407 -20.25 17.10 2.57
CA THR A 407 -21.16 17.83 3.45
C THR A 407 -21.07 17.28 4.86
N TYR A 408 -21.11 18.16 5.85
CA TYR A 408 -21.21 17.78 7.25
C TYR A 408 -22.03 18.81 8.03
N PRO A 409 -22.77 18.38 9.06
CA PRO A 409 -23.45 19.31 9.94
C PRO A 409 -22.43 20.13 10.73
N TRP A 410 -22.27 21.40 10.37
CA TRP A 410 -21.31 22.33 11.00
C TRP A 410 -21.42 22.37 12.53
N TYR A 411 -22.63 22.19 13.07
CA TYR A 411 -22.93 22.17 14.50
C TYR A 411 -22.35 20.95 15.23
N MET A 412 -21.90 19.91 14.52
CA MET A 412 -21.19 18.76 15.10
C MET A 412 -19.67 18.95 15.14
N LEU A 413 -19.11 19.98 14.49
CA LEU A 413 -17.67 20.27 14.51
C LEU A 413 -17.11 20.45 15.94
N PRO A 414 -17.79 21.14 16.87
CA PRO A 414 -17.29 21.27 18.24
C PRO A 414 -17.15 19.92 18.94
N LEU A 415 -18.07 18.99 18.71
CA LEU A 415 -18.00 17.64 19.28
C LEU A 415 -16.81 16.86 18.69
N GLY A 416 -16.63 16.90 17.37
CA GLY A 416 -15.49 16.25 16.70
C GLY A 416 -14.14 16.79 17.18
N ARG A 417 -14.02 18.11 17.37
CA ARG A 417 -12.80 18.76 17.89
C ARG A 417 -12.50 18.39 19.34
N LEU A 418 -13.51 18.24 20.19
CA LEU A 418 -13.34 17.77 21.57
C LEU A 418 -12.81 16.32 21.60
N VAL A 419 -13.31 15.44 20.73
CA VAL A 419 -12.79 14.08 20.57
C VAL A 419 -11.33 14.09 20.08
N LYS A 420 -10.98 14.99 19.14
CA LYS A 420 -9.60 15.17 18.67
C LYS A 420 -8.67 15.62 19.81
N LEU A 421 -9.08 16.63 20.61
CA LEU A 421 -8.33 17.11 21.78
C LEU A 421 -8.08 15.99 22.81
N TYR A 422 -9.09 15.16 23.08
CA TYR A 422 -8.96 14.01 23.97
C TYR A 422 -7.98 12.94 23.46
N SER A 423 -7.79 12.84 22.14
CA SER A 423 -6.85 11.88 21.53
C SER A 423 -5.39 12.38 21.53
N VAL A 424 -5.20 13.69 21.71
CA VAL A 424 -3.87 14.33 21.78
C VAL A 424 -3.32 14.33 23.22
N THR A 425 -4.20 14.41 24.22
CA THR A 425 -3.86 14.09 25.62
C THR A 425 -3.62 12.60 25.78
#